data_AF-A0A6P2CRU7-F1
#
_entry.id   AF-A0A6P2CRU7-F1
#
_cell.length_a   1.000
_cell.length_b   1.000
_cell.length_c   1.000
_cell.angle_alpha   90.00
_cell.angle_beta   90.00
_cell.angle_gamma   90.00
#
_symmetry.space_group_name_H-M   'P 1'
#
loop_
_entity.id
_entity.type
_entity.pdbx_description
1 polymer ?
#
loop_
_entity_poly.entity_id
_entity_poly.type
_entity_poly.pdbx_seq_one_letter_code
_entity_poly.pdbx_strand_id
1 'polypeptide(L)'
;MTKISLVMSGAVSLGSYHAGVLTELLYALDYHRRNGRAYELDVITGASAGSITGALVAYAVMNNFGARTGLHKAWVELASIDRLLQKPPTNALLDPGAVRDIAKECLPEPLVPASPAPFAPEKLWLGFTLSNLNGLNRSISAPGNPGGTHFDSTFFDDIRTYRLVRGRASDPPERARRLWSSEDRATWDDVAEFGIASGAFPLAFPPVRLSRLLWELPLLAAPVPDPLEYTYVDGGTFNNQPIGEAVRLSREADDGELHPDRKYLFVNAAARNDDLNAAINPKSSMWEIAKRLLSCIFAQSRTSDWIRALLVDTQVRWRDGFFAQLVSVVRTTTVPDPAPLLRGLTQLAQQIEEVEAGQPDARSPRPSADEMRAVEEKHAERLATLDPAPTPEQRSALLRLFFQLDATERKYAAALRSDPPLPQTKREVLVLLFYLLDHVADLDERKQLAIWITSPPEGGLAGTQLEWFGGFFEQRWREYNFRKGRVLARPTLESMLGAYPEQDGGAPYAITPDLKNSPNERLRDTKPAPRVRFRDALVERVKTLAEVFEPHGFRGWLLRHTTGGVGAIAAEYARHLLDDQLEL
;
A
#
# COMPACT_ATOMS: atom_id res chain seq x y z
N MET A 1 3.47 -19.99 13.11
CA MET A 1 4.52 -18.99 12.78
C MET A 1 3.80 -17.67 12.51
N THR A 2 4.23 -16.56 13.10
CA THR A 2 3.53 -15.27 12.93
C THR A 2 4.07 -14.55 11.70
N LYS A 3 3.19 -14.25 10.75
CA LYS A 3 3.53 -13.51 9.51
C LYS A 3 3.23 -12.02 9.67
N ILE A 4 4.08 -11.17 9.09
CA ILE A 4 4.02 -9.72 9.23
C ILE A 4 3.97 -9.07 7.86
N SER A 5 2.95 -8.23 7.66
CA SER A 5 2.80 -7.36 6.50
C SER A 5 3.13 -5.93 6.90
N LEU A 6 4.13 -5.33 6.25
CA LEU A 6 4.52 -3.95 6.44
C LEU A 6 3.84 -3.06 5.38
N VAL A 7 3.18 -1.99 5.83
CA VAL A 7 2.52 -1.01 4.96
C VAL A 7 3.06 0.37 5.27
N MET A 8 3.57 1.07 4.26
CA MET A 8 4.18 2.40 4.42
C MET A 8 3.51 3.44 3.54
N SER A 9 3.14 4.56 4.15
CA SER A 9 2.65 5.72 3.43
C SER A 9 3.76 6.48 2.68
N GLY A 10 3.39 7.40 1.81
CA GLY A 10 4.30 8.39 1.25
C GLY A 10 4.44 9.63 2.13
N ALA A 11 5.67 10.15 2.26
CA ALA A 11 5.96 11.27 3.16
C ALA A 11 7.22 12.11 2.84
N VAL A 12 7.68 12.13 1.58
CA VAL A 12 8.84 12.94 1.13
C VAL A 12 10.05 12.83 2.09
N SER A 13 10.52 13.92 2.72
CA SER A 13 11.72 13.90 3.57
C SER A 13 11.49 13.25 4.95
N LEU A 14 10.22 13.01 5.33
CA LEU A 14 9.87 12.23 6.50
C LEU A 14 10.09 10.72 6.27
N GLY A 15 10.62 10.30 5.12
CA GLY A 15 11.26 8.99 4.99
C GLY A 15 12.32 8.72 6.07
N SER A 16 12.93 9.77 6.64
CA SER A 16 13.76 9.68 7.85
C SER A 16 13.02 9.09 9.07
N TYR A 17 11.76 9.45 9.29
CA TYR A 17 10.91 8.84 10.32
C TYR A 17 10.62 7.36 9.99
N HIS A 18 10.26 7.05 8.73
CA HIS A 18 10.06 5.65 8.29
C HIS A 18 11.32 4.81 8.54
N ALA A 19 12.50 5.30 8.15
CA ALA A 19 13.77 4.64 8.38
C ALA A 19 14.03 4.36 9.86
N GLY A 20 13.66 5.29 10.75
CA GLY A 20 13.70 5.11 12.19
C GLY A 20 12.80 3.96 12.66
N VAL A 21 11.52 4.02 12.32
CA VAL A 21 10.54 2.97 12.66
C VAL A 21 11.00 1.59 12.19
N LEU A 22 11.49 1.49 10.94
CA LEU A 22 11.91 0.22 10.37
C LEU A 22 13.23 -0.29 10.96
N THR A 23 14.14 0.61 11.33
CA THR A 23 15.33 0.22 12.10
C THR A 23 14.94 -0.46 13.41
N GLU A 24 13.92 0.08 14.09
CA GLU A 24 13.41 -0.50 15.33
C GLU A 24 12.67 -1.83 15.10
N LEU A 25 11.85 -1.92 14.05
CA LEU A 25 11.17 -3.16 13.66
C LEU A 25 12.19 -4.28 13.37
N LEU A 26 13.20 -4.02 12.55
CA LEU A 26 14.22 -5.01 12.19
C LEU A 26 14.99 -5.49 13.42
N TYR A 27 15.28 -4.59 14.36
CA TYR A 27 15.89 -4.95 15.64
C TYR A 27 14.98 -5.83 16.50
N ALA A 28 13.70 -5.45 16.66
CA ALA A 28 12.73 -6.21 17.45
C ALA A 28 12.53 -7.63 16.88
N LEU A 29 12.43 -7.77 15.56
CA LEU A 29 12.28 -9.06 14.89
C LEU A 29 13.52 -9.93 15.04
N ASP A 30 14.72 -9.36 14.88
CA ASP A 30 15.98 -10.07 15.09
C ASP A 30 16.10 -10.57 16.53
N TYR A 31 15.82 -9.70 17.51
CA TYR A 31 15.82 -10.06 18.92
C TYR A 31 14.87 -11.22 19.20
N HIS A 32 13.60 -11.11 18.80
CA HIS A 32 12.61 -12.14 19.06
C HIS A 32 12.94 -13.46 18.37
N ARG A 33 13.50 -13.40 17.15
CA ARG A 33 13.92 -14.59 16.41
C ARG A 33 15.07 -15.32 17.08
N ARG A 34 16.07 -14.59 17.58
CA ARG A 34 17.18 -15.17 18.37
C ARG A 34 16.72 -15.76 19.70
N ASN A 35 15.61 -15.26 20.25
CA ASN A 35 14.99 -15.76 21.48
C ASN A 35 13.85 -16.77 21.22
N GLY A 36 13.89 -17.45 20.07
CA GLY A 36 13.04 -18.63 19.80
C GLY A 36 11.64 -18.34 19.28
N ARG A 37 11.26 -17.07 19.05
CA ARG A 37 9.95 -16.74 18.46
C ARG A 37 10.00 -16.84 16.94
N ALA A 38 8.94 -17.40 16.34
CA ALA A 38 8.85 -17.59 14.90
C ALA A 38 8.09 -16.44 14.24
N TYR A 39 8.83 -15.43 13.79
CA TYR A 39 8.33 -14.31 12.98
C TYR A 39 8.89 -14.35 11.57
N GLU A 40 8.08 -13.91 10.61
CA GLU A 40 8.44 -13.69 9.21
C GLU A 40 7.91 -12.33 8.74
N LEU A 41 8.75 -11.54 8.08
CA LEU A 41 8.34 -10.33 7.36
C LEU A 41 8.25 -10.67 5.87
N ASP A 42 7.05 -10.96 5.39
CA ASP A 42 6.84 -11.56 4.07
C ASP A 42 6.10 -10.68 3.07
N VAL A 43 5.46 -9.61 3.53
CA VAL A 43 4.83 -8.62 2.67
C VAL A 43 5.31 -7.22 3.01
N ILE A 44 5.72 -6.45 2.01
CA ILE A 44 6.08 -5.04 2.13
C ILE A 44 5.35 -4.26 1.04
N THR A 45 4.56 -3.26 1.42
CA THR A 45 3.98 -2.29 0.48
C THR A 45 4.36 -0.87 0.84
N GLY A 46 4.56 -0.03 -0.18
CA GLY A 46 4.97 1.35 -0.03
C GLY A 46 4.40 2.27 -1.10
N ALA A 47 4.30 3.55 -0.73
CA ALA A 47 4.08 4.67 -1.65
C ALA A 47 5.18 5.71 -1.43
N SER A 48 5.70 6.35 -2.48
CA SER A 48 6.69 7.43 -2.38
C SER A 48 7.91 7.05 -1.52
N ALA A 49 8.24 7.88 -0.52
CA ALA A 49 9.25 7.60 0.49
C ALA A 49 9.09 6.20 1.14
N GLY A 50 7.86 5.71 1.29
CA GLY A 50 7.57 4.35 1.75
C GLY A 50 8.09 3.28 0.79
N SER A 51 7.94 3.44 -0.52
CA SER A 51 8.49 2.50 -1.53
C SER A 51 10.02 2.48 -1.51
N ILE A 52 10.64 3.65 -1.46
CA ILE A 52 12.12 3.77 -1.37
C ILE A 52 12.62 3.09 -0.11
N THR A 53 11.97 3.33 1.03
CA THR A 53 12.36 2.70 2.30
C THR A 53 12.07 1.19 2.28
N GLY A 54 10.97 0.76 1.65
CA GLY A 54 10.62 -0.63 1.45
C GLY A 54 11.62 -1.39 0.59
N ALA A 55 12.17 -0.77 -0.46
CA ALA A 55 13.26 -1.33 -1.26
C ALA A 55 14.52 -1.60 -0.40
N LEU A 56 14.93 -0.63 0.42
CA LEU A 56 16.08 -0.78 1.32
C LEU A 56 15.84 -1.90 2.36
N VAL A 57 14.63 -1.99 2.92
CA VAL A 57 14.28 -3.08 3.85
C VAL A 57 14.26 -4.43 3.14
N ALA A 58 13.64 -4.54 1.97
CA ALA A 58 13.59 -5.77 1.21
C ALA A 58 15.00 -6.28 0.88
N TYR A 59 15.91 -5.40 0.45
CA TYR A 59 17.32 -5.73 0.22
C TYR A 59 18.01 -6.23 1.48
N ALA A 60 17.84 -5.51 2.60
CA ALA A 60 18.44 -5.91 3.87
C ALA A 60 17.90 -7.26 4.36
N VAL A 61 16.60 -7.50 4.21
CA VAL A 61 15.95 -8.74 4.68
C VAL A 61 16.32 -9.92 3.78
N MET A 62 16.26 -9.77 2.46
CA MET A 62 16.39 -10.91 1.53
C MET A 62 17.82 -11.19 1.09
N ASN A 63 18.72 -10.20 1.04
CA ASN A 63 20.08 -10.39 0.55
C ASN A 63 21.16 -10.13 1.61
N ASN A 64 21.15 -8.99 2.29
CA ASN A 64 22.25 -8.59 3.17
C ASN A 64 21.75 -7.87 4.43
N PHE A 65 21.56 -8.59 5.53
CA PHE A 65 21.06 -7.98 6.77
C PHE A 65 22.00 -6.93 7.37
N GLY A 66 23.29 -6.96 7.02
CA GLY A 66 24.25 -5.91 7.34
C GLY A 66 23.91 -4.56 6.70
N ALA A 67 23.28 -4.55 5.53
CA ALA A 67 22.93 -3.35 4.77
C ALA A 67 21.77 -2.54 5.39
N ARG A 68 21.16 -2.98 6.50
CA ARG A 68 20.13 -2.23 7.23
C ARG A 68 20.60 -0.84 7.70
N THR A 69 21.92 -0.63 7.85
CA THR A 69 22.50 0.71 8.11
C THR A 69 22.25 1.70 6.97
N GLY A 70 21.97 1.20 5.76
CA GLY A 70 21.56 1.98 4.59
C GLY A 70 20.30 2.81 4.82
N LEU A 71 19.40 2.41 5.73
CA LEU A 71 18.21 3.19 6.09
C LEU A 71 18.57 4.57 6.66
N HIS A 72 19.47 4.60 7.65
CA HIS A 72 19.97 5.83 8.24
C HIS A 72 20.80 6.63 7.23
N LYS A 73 21.72 5.95 6.54
CA LYS A 73 22.60 6.57 5.55
C LYS A 73 21.80 7.30 4.46
N ALA A 74 20.84 6.62 3.83
CA ALA A 74 20.03 7.20 2.75
C ALA A 74 19.27 8.44 3.21
N TRP A 75 18.50 8.31 4.30
CA TRP A 75 17.53 9.33 4.70
C TRP A 75 18.11 10.43 5.57
N VAL A 76 19.12 10.15 6.40
CA VAL A 76 19.69 11.13 7.32
C VAL A 76 20.92 11.78 6.72
N GLU A 77 21.89 10.98 6.29
CA GLU A 77 23.21 11.47 5.88
C GLU A 77 23.20 12.02 4.45
N LEU A 78 22.61 11.30 3.49
CA LEU A 78 22.78 11.60 2.06
C LEU A 78 21.68 12.47 1.44
N ALA A 79 20.44 12.36 1.90
CA ALA A 79 19.29 13.09 1.37
C ALA A 79 19.30 14.59 1.78
N SER A 80 20.20 15.37 1.19
CA SER A 80 20.34 16.81 1.42
C SER A 80 19.91 17.63 0.21
N ILE A 81 19.39 18.83 0.46
CA ILE A 81 18.95 19.73 -0.62
C ILE A 81 20.10 20.14 -1.53
N ASP A 82 21.31 20.32 -1.00
CA ASP A 82 22.49 20.64 -1.80
C ASP A 82 22.84 19.53 -2.79
N ARG A 83 22.68 18.26 -2.40
CA ARG A 83 22.89 17.12 -3.30
C ARG A 83 21.78 17.05 -4.35
N LEU A 84 20.54 17.32 -3.96
CA LEU A 84 19.37 17.29 -4.84
C LEU A 84 19.32 18.47 -5.83
N LEU A 85 20.07 19.55 -5.62
CA LEU A 85 20.11 20.73 -6.51
C LEU A 85 21.32 20.75 -7.46
N GLN A 86 22.14 19.70 -7.53
CA GLN A 86 23.41 19.74 -8.27
C GLN A 86 23.23 19.85 -9.79
N LYS A 87 22.38 19.00 -10.38
CA LYS A 87 22.17 18.93 -11.83
C LYS A 87 20.68 18.75 -12.19
N PRO A 88 19.81 19.69 -11.82
CA PRO A 88 18.39 19.57 -12.12
C PRO A 88 18.14 19.59 -13.64
N PRO A 89 17.26 18.74 -14.18
CA PRO A 89 16.92 18.74 -15.60
C PRO A 89 16.03 19.94 -15.96
N THR A 90 15.76 20.17 -17.23
CA THR A 90 14.95 21.32 -17.71
C THR A 90 13.46 21.26 -17.34
N ASN A 91 12.96 20.16 -16.79
CA ASN A 91 11.55 19.96 -16.45
C ASN A 91 11.29 19.58 -14.98
N ALA A 92 12.27 19.70 -14.08
CA ALA A 92 12.09 19.39 -12.65
C ALA A 92 13.03 20.18 -11.73
N LEU A 93 12.58 20.52 -10.52
CA LEU A 93 13.38 21.33 -9.60
C LEU A 93 14.65 20.63 -9.09
N LEU A 94 14.60 19.31 -8.93
CA LEU A 94 15.64 18.50 -8.30
C LEU A 94 16.25 17.50 -9.29
N ASP A 95 17.49 17.15 -9.03
CA ASP A 95 18.30 16.19 -9.77
C ASP A 95 17.88 14.74 -9.44
N PRO A 96 17.29 13.99 -10.39
CA PRO A 96 16.97 12.57 -10.18
C PRO A 96 18.23 11.68 -10.14
N GLY A 97 19.36 12.14 -10.70
CA GLY A 97 20.65 11.45 -10.64
C GLY A 97 21.16 11.34 -9.22
N ALA A 98 20.99 12.39 -8.41
CA ALA A 98 21.34 12.38 -6.99
C ALA A 98 20.63 11.25 -6.22
N VAL A 99 19.33 11.01 -6.50
CA VAL A 99 18.56 9.93 -5.86
C VAL A 99 19.06 8.56 -6.31
N ARG A 100 19.38 8.38 -7.60
CA ARG A 100 19.97 7.13 -8.13
C ARG A 100 21.35 6.85 -7.52
N ASP A 101 22.16 7.88 -7.28
CA ASP A 101 23.46 7.72 -6.65
C ASP A 101 23.33 7.32 -5.18
N ILE A 102 22.37 7.89 -4.45
CA ILE A 102 22.02 7.44 -3.09
C ILE A 102 21.58 5.97 -3.12
N ALA A 103 20.73 5.58 -4.07
CA ALA A 103 20.28 4.20 -4.20
C ALA A 103 21.46 3.25 -4.44
N LYS A 104 22.39 3.57 -5.34
CA LYS A 104 23.61 2.77 -5.57
C LYS A 104 24.49 2.66 -4.32
N GLU A 105 24.58 3.73 -3.52
CA GLU A 105 25.36 3.73 -2.27
C GLU A 105 24.72 2.90 -1.15
N CYS A 106 23.39 2.79 -1.14
CA CYS A 106 22.62 2.12 -0.09
C CYS A 106 22.13 0.71 -0.48
N LEU A 107 22.17 0.37 -1.76
CA LEU A 107 21.95 -0.95 -2.34
C LEU A 107 23.26 -1.41 -3.01
N PRO A 108 24.25 -1.87 -2.22
CA PRO A 108 25.52 -2.33 -2.75
C PRO A 108 25.36 -3.61 -3.59
N GLU A 109 26.46 -4.09 -4.15
CA GLU A 109 26.45 -5.34 -4.91
C GLU A 109 25.86 -6.49 -4.06
N PRO A 110 24.89 -7.25 -4.58
CA PRO A 110 24.27 -8.33 -3.83
C PRO A 110 25.30 -9.38 -3.39
N LEU A 111 25.16 -9.86 -2.16
CA LEU A 111 25.99 -10.94 -1.66
C LEU A 111 25.63 -12.26 -2.35
N VAL A 112 26.66 -13.04 -2.71
CA VAL A 112 26.55 -14.40 -3.27
C VAL A 112 27.54 -15.31 -2.52
N PRO A 113 27.07 -16.22 -1.65
CA PRO A 113 25.68 -16.44 -1.28
C PRO A 113 25.08 -15.26 -0.48
N ALA A 114 23.77 -15.08 -0.56
CA ALA A 114 23.04 -14.12 0.25
C ALA A 114 23.23 -14.39 1.77
N SER A 115 23.23 -13.31 2.56
CA SER A 115 23.21 -13.30 4.03
C SER A 115 21.90 -12.64 4.54
N PRO A 116 20.75 -13.30 4.39
CA PRO A 116 19.44 -12.74 4.73
C PRO A 116 19.25 -12.56 6.25
N ALA A 117 18.19 -11.83 6.63
CA ALA A 117 17.80 -11.67 8.02
C ALA A 117 17.30 -13.00 8.62
N PRO A 118 17.41 -13.22 9.95
CA PRO A 118 16.91 -14.44 10.60
C PRO A 118 15.40 -14.69 10.48
N PHE A 119 14.64 -13.63 10.19
CA PHE A 119 13.19 -13.60 9.98
C PHE A 119 12.82 -13.39 8.51
N ALA A 120 13.79 -13.52 7.59
CA ALA A 120 13.52 -13.47 6.16
C ALA A 120 12.73 -14.71 5.72
N PRO A 121 11.65 -14.53 4.95
CA PRO A 121 10.85 -15.64 4.43
C PRO A 121 11.59 -16.33 3.27
N GLU A 122 11.07 -17.46 2.81
CA GLU A 122 11.51 -18.06 1.53
C GLU A 122 11.18 -17.15 0.33
N LYS A 123 10.02 -16.52 0.39
CA LYS A 123 9.49 -15.60 -0.63
C LYS A 123 9.03 -14.32 0.06
N LEU A 124 9.39 -13.16 -0.49
CA LEU A 124 8.92 -11.86 -0.03
C LEU A 124 8.14 -11.18 -1.16
N TRP A 125 6.94 -10.72 -0.84
CA TRP A 125 6.08 -9.96 -1.73
C TRP A 125 6.31 -8.47 -1.49
N LEU A 126 6.74 -7.76 -2.53
CA LEU A 126 7.03 -6.34 -2.48
C LEU A 126 6.13 -5.60 -3.46
N GLY A 127 5.38 -4.60 -2.98
CA GLY A 127 4.45 -3.79 -3.79
C GLY A 127 4.76 -2.30 -3.71
N PHE A 128 4.95 -1.64 -4.85
CA PHE A 128 5.12 -0.18 -4.93
C PHE A 128 3.99 0.46 -5.69
N THR A 129 3.37 1.49 -5.11
CA THR A 129 2.38 2.30 -5.82
C THR A 129 3.07 3.20 -6.84
N LEU A 130 2.42 3.42 -7.97
CA LEU A 130 2.88 4.25 -9.07
C LEU A 130 1.70 5.04 -9.63
N SER A 131 1.99 6.19 -10.23
CA SER A 131 0.99 6.97 -10.95
C SER A 131 1.40 7.09 -12.42
N ASN A 132 0.66 6.46 -13.32
CA ASN A 132 0.96 6.35 -14.74
C ASN A 132 0.32 7.52 -15.52
N LEU A 133 1.14 8.44 -16.03
CA LEU A 133 0.68 9.63 -16.77
C LEU A 133 0.13 9.33 -18.16
N ASN A 134 0.44 8.17 -18.75
CA ASN A 134 -0.11 7.77 -20.03
C ASN A 134 -1.53 7.20 -19.90
N GLY A 135 -1.90 6.74 -18.70
CA GLY A 135 -3.16 6.07 -18.42
C GLY A 135 -3.13 4.58 -18.80
N LEU A 136 -3.85 3.79 -18.01
CA LEU A 136 -4.05 2.36 -18.18
C LEU A 136 -5.52 2.11 -18.49
N ASN A 137 -5.83 1.78 -19.75
CA ASN A 137 -7.18 1.43 -20.15
C ASN A 137 -7.54 0.06 -19.59
N ARG A 138 -8.40 0.04 -18.57
CA ARG A 138 -8.89 -1.19 -17.96
C ARG A 138 -10.35 -1.39 -18.31
N SER A 139 -10.71 -2.63 -18.58
CA SER A 139 -12.08 -3.03 -18.84
C SER A 139 -12.67 -3.61 -17.56
N ILE A 140 -13.70 -2.96 -17.01
CA ILE A 140 -14.39 -3.42 -15.80
C ILE A 140 -15.76 -3.98 -16.20
N SER A 141 -16.05 -5.19 -15.76
CA SER A 141 -17.36 -5.80 -15.97
C SER A 141 -18.27 -5.44 -14.78
N ALA A 142 -19.42 -4.80 -15.05
CA ALA A 142 -20.40 -4.53 -14.00
C ALA A 142 -21.22 -5.80 -13.69
N PRO A 143 -21.39 -6.20 -12.41
CA PRO A 143 -22.18 -7.37 -12.05
C PRO A 143 -23.64 -7.22 -12.49
N GLY A 144 -24.23 -8.27 -13.07
CA GLY A 144 -25.67 -8.39 -13.29
C GLY A 144 -26.23 -7.86 -14.62
N ASN A 145 -25.39 -7.44 -15.58
CA ASN A 145 -25.87 -7.01 -16.90
C ASN A 145 -25.73 -8.16 -17.93
N PRO A 146 -26.82 -8.83 -18.35
CA PRO A 146 -26.76 -9.88 -19.35
C PRO A 146 -26.39 -9.24 -20.70
N GLY A 147 -25.19 -9.50 -21.20
CA GLY A 147 -24.72 -8.96 -22.48
C GLY A 147 -23.25 -8.55 -22.55
N GLY A 148 -22.47 -8.67 -21.47
CA GLY A 148 -21.04 -8.38 -21.51
C GLY A 148 -20.73 -6.89 -21.75
N THR A 149 -21.59 -5.99 -21.25
CA THR A 149 -21.31 -4.55 -21.28
C THR A 149 -20.13 -4.24 -20.38
N HIS A 150 -18.97 -4.16 -21.00
CA HIS A 150 -17.73 -3.72 -20.39
C HIS A 150 -17.76 -2.21 -20.19
N PHE A 151 -17.34 -1.76 -19.01
CA PHE A 151 -17.02 -0.37 -18.72
C PHE A 151 -15.53 -0.17 -18.91
N ASP A 152 -15.14 0.32 -20.08
CA ASP A 152 -13.77 0.70 -20.35
C ASP A 152 -13.49 2.06 -19.72
N SER A 153 -12.45 2.14 -18.90
CA SER A 153 -12.03 3.38 -18.27
C SER A 153 -10.52 3.46 -18.16
N THR A 154 -10.01 4.69 -18.17
CA THR A 154 -8.58 4.95 -18.03
C THR A 154 -8.25 5.19 -16.56
N PHE A 155 -7.42 4.32 -16.01
CA PHE A 155 -6.89 4.42 -14.65
C PHE A 155 -5.50 5.03 -14.67
N PHE A 156 -5.21 5.89 -13.71
CA PHE A 156 -3.90 6.52 -13.56
C PHE A 156 -3.11 5.95 -12.36
N ASP A 157 -3.76 5.17 -11.50
CA ASP A 157 -3.12 4.36 -10.46
C ASP A 157 -2.54 3.07 -11.04
N ASP A 158 -1.38 2.67 -10.55
CA ASP A 158 -0.71 1.43 -10.91
C ASP A 158 0.10 0.89 -9.73
N ILE A 159 0.45 -0.39 -9.77
CA ILE A 159 1.25 -1.07 -8.76
C ILE A 159 2.28 -1.96 -9.45
N ARG A 160 3.53 -1.86 -9.00
CA ARG A 160 4.59 -2.81 -9.31
C ARG A 160 4.71 -3.84 -8.20
N THR A 161 4.57 -5.11 -8.55
CA THR A 161 4.71 -6.23 -7.59
C THR A 161 5.93 -7.09 -7.91
N TYR A 162 6.68 -7.48 -6.89
CA TYR A 162 7.77 -8.46 -6.96
C TYR A 162 7.50 -9.64 -6.04
N ARG A 163 7.85 -10.84 -6.53
CA ARG A 163 7.97 -12.06 -5.73
C ARG A 163 9.45 -12.41 -5.61
N LEU A 164 10.09 -11.86 -4.58
CA LEU A 164 11.51 -12.03 -4.30
C LEU A 164 11.76 -13.41 -3.67
N VAL A 165 12.77 -14.15 -4.14
CA VAL A 165 13.17 -15.45 -3.59
C VAL A 165 14.58 -15.43 -3.02
N ARG A 166 14.80 -16.21 -1.95
CA ARG A 166 16.13 -16.43 -1.39
C ARG A 166 17.01 -17.25 -2.34
N GLY A 167 18.25 -16.82 -2.52
CA GLY A 167 19.21 -17.50 -3.40
C GLY A 167 18.91 -17.32 -4.89
N ARG A 168 19.63 -18.05 -5.74
CA ARG A 168 19.36 -18.08 -7.18
C ARG A 168 18.00 -18.70 -7.47
N ALA A 169 17.22 -18.03 -8.30
CA ALA A 169 16.02 -18.63 -8.86
C ALA A 169 16.42 -19.79 -9.79
N SER A 170 15.97 -21.02 -9.50
CA SER A 170 15.83 -22.04 -10.53
C SER A 170 14.70 -21.60 -11.45
N ASP A 171 14.94 -21.50 -12.76
CA ASP A 171 13.94 -21.04 -13.75
C ASP A 171 12.57 -21.67 -13.50
N PRO A 172 11.51 -20.88 -13.23
CA PRO A 172 10.15 -21.41 -13.22
C PRO A 172 9.69 -21.69 -14.67
N PRO A 173 9.00 -22.81 -14.94
CA PRO A 173 8.57 -23.20 -16.30
C PRO A 173 7.50 -22.32 -16.98
N GLU A 174 6.96 -21.28 -16.33
CA GLU A 174 5.80 -20.56 -16.86
C GLU A 174 5.99 -19.04 -16.89
N ARG A 175 5.72 -18.46 -18.07
CA ARG A 175 5.76 -17.02 -18.39
C ARG A 175 4.88 -16.13 -17.51
N ALA A 176 4.00 -16.69 -16.67
CA ALA A 176 2.99 -15.94 -15.93
C ALA A 176 3.42 -15.46 -14.52
N ARG A 177 4.52 -15.95 -13.93
CA ARG A 177 4.90 -15.61 -12.55
C ARG A 177 6.41 -15.53 -12.35
N ARG A 178 7.07 -14.53 -12.94
CA ARG A 178 8.52 -14.32 -12.81
C ARG A 178 8.91 -14.26 -11.32
N LEU A 179 9.88 -15.10 -10.94
CA LEU A 179 10.55 -15.05 -9.65
C LEU A 179 11.75 -14.11 -9.76
N TRP A 180 11.96 -13.30 -8.73
CA TRP A 180 13.05 -12.34 -8.68
C TRP A 180 14.08 -12.80 -7.65
N SER A 181 15.26 -13.20 -8.13
CA SER A 181 16.35 -13.69 -7.27
C SER A 181 16.92 -12.56 -6.42
N SER A 182 17.08 -12.82 -5.12
CA SER A 182 17.74 -11.90 -4.19
C SER A 182 19.25 -11.80 -4.39
N GLU A 183 19.87 -12.71 -5.15
CA GLU A 183 21.30 -12.69 -5.47
C GLU A 183 21.60 -11.98 -6.80
N ASP A 184 20.57 -11.62 -7.58
CA ASP A 184 20.73 -11.04 -8.90
C ASP A 184 20.77 -9.52 -8.82
N ARG A 185 21.83 -8.93 -9.40
CA ARG A 185 21.98 -7.47 -9.49
C ARG A 185 20.79 -6.80 -10.20
N ALA A 186 20.34 -7.40 -11.30
CA ALA A 186 19.23 -6.88 -12.09
C ALA A 186 17.91 -6.79 -11.30
N THR A 187 17.67 -7.67 -10.33
CA THR A 187 16.51 -7.58 -9.44
C THR A 187 16.53 -6.28 -8.65
N TRP A 188 17.67 -5.97 -8.04
CA TRP A 188 17.78 -4.82 -7.16
C TRP A 188 17.89 -3.49 -7.91
N ASP A 189 18.45 -3.50 -9.12
CA ASP A 189 18.41 -2.33 -10.01
C ASP A 189 16.96 -2.01 -10.42
N ASP A 190 16.15 -3.01 -10.79
CA ASP A 190 14.72 -2.83 -11.11
C ASP A 190 13.92 -2.35 -9.89
N VAL A 191 14.11 -2.99 -8.73
CA VAL A 191 13.48 -2.57 -7.46
C VAL A 191 13.85 -1.12 -7.10
N ALA A 192 15.12 -0.73 -7.29
CA ALA A 192 15.56 0.64 -7.04
C ALA A 192 14.90 1.63 -8.00
N GLU A 193 14.84 1.31 -9.29
CA GLU A 193 14.29 2.21 -10.31
C GLU A 193 12.78 2.43 -10.13
N PHE A 194 12.01 1.38 -9.85
CA PHE A 194 10.59 1.49 -9.52
C PHE A 194 10.34 2.16 -8.18
N GLY A 195 11.21 1.94 -7.18
CA GLY A 195 11.17 2.67 -5.90
C GLY A 195 11.38 4.18 -6.09
N ILE A 196 12.34 4.57 -6.94
CA ILE A 196 12.61 5.98 -7.28
C ILE A 196 11.43 6.59 -8.04
N ALA A 197 10.85 5.88 -9.02
CA ALA A 197 9.68 6.35 -9.75
C ALA A 197 8.47 6.57 -8.81
N SER A 198 8.26 5.66 -7.86
CA SER A 198 7.22 5.79 -6.84
C SER A 198 7.40 7.04 -5.97
N GLY A 199 8.64 7.54 -5.78
CA GLY A 199 8.95 8.77 -5.05
C GLY A 199 9.22 10.01 -5.91
N ALA A 200 8.94 9.96 -7.22
CA ALA A 200 9.16 11.06 -8.14
C ALA A 200 8.06 12.13 -8.00
N PHE A 201 8.10 12.87 -6.88
CA PHE A 201 7.10 13.87 -6.52
C PHE A 201 6.94 14.92 -7.63
N PRO A 202 5.70 15.16 -8.14
CA PRO A 202 5.47 16.11 -9.22
C PRO A 202 6.07 17.49 -8.95
N LEU A 203 6.59 18.14 -10.00
CA LEU A 203 7.29 19.43 -9.96
C LEU A 203 8.67 19.39 -9.28
N ALA A 204 8.86 18.56 -8.25
CA ALA A 204 10.15 18.37 -7.59
C ALA A 204 11.09 17.49 -8.42
N PHE A 205 10.62 16.32 -8.85
CA PHE A 205 11.37 15.38 -9.68
C PHE A 205 10.71 15.21 -11.06
N PRO A 206 11.48 14.87 -12.09
CA PRO A 206 10.90 14.62 -13.41
C PRO A 206 10.15 13.29 -13.41
N PRO A 207 9.13 13.13 -14.26
CA PRO A 207 8.53 11.82 -14.52
C PRO A 207 9.58 10.80 -14.98
N VAL A 208 9.43 9.56 -14.53
CA VAL A 208 10.35 8.45 -14.82
C VAL A 208 9.73 7.56 -15.88
N ARG A 209 10.45 7.30 -16.97
CA ARG A 209 10.04 6.33 -17.97
C ARG A 209 10.44 4.93 -17.54
N LEU A 210 9.50 4.00 -17.54
CA LEU A 210 9.72 2.60 -17.18
C LEU A 210 9.11 1.67 -18.22
N SER A 211 9.79 0.54 -18.43
CA SER A 211 9.29 -0.55 -19.25
C SER A 211 8.44 -1.51 -18.41
N ARG A 212 7.31 -1.94 -18.96
CA ARG A 212 6.39 -2.91 -18.34
C ARG A 212 6.10 -4.04 -19.30
N LEU A 213 5.96 -5.23 -18.75
CA LEU A 213 5.54 -6.41 -19.52
C LEU A 213 4.03 -6.57 -19.41
N LEU A 214 3.38 -7.07 -20.47
CA LEU A 214 1.93 -7.19 -20.50
C LEU A 214 1.37 -8.06 -19.37
N TRP A 215 2.07 -9.13 -18.99
CA TRP A 215 1.66 -10.01 -17.89
C TRP A 215 1.64 -9.32 -16.51
N GLU A 216 2.32 -8.19 -16.38
CA GLU A 216 2.35 -7.38 -15.16
C GLU A 216 1.11 -6.47 -15.05
N LEU A 217 0.28 -6.42 -16.09
CA LEU A 217 -0.89 -5.56 -16.23
C LEU A 217 -2.09 -6.38 -16.75
N PRO A 218 -2.58 -7.37 -15.98
CA PRO A 218 -3.58 -8.34 -16.46
C PRO A 218 -4.94 -7.74 -16.82
N LEU A 219 -5.26 -6.53 -16.32
CA LEU A 219 -6.54 -5.84 -16.58
C LEU A 219 -6.48 -4.89 -17.78
N LEU A 220 -5.36 -4.80 -18.48
CA LEU A 220 -5.17 -3.87 -19.60
C LEU A 220 -5.95 -4.35 -20.83
N ALA A 221 -6.73 -3.46 -21.45
CA ALA A 221 -7.49 -3.78 -22.65
C ALA A 221 -6.55 -3.99 -23.86
N ALA A 222 -6.74 -5.08 -24.60
CA ALA A 222 -5.95 -5.45 -25.77
C ALA A 222 -6.46 -4.79 -27.08
N PRO A 223 -5.64 -4.67 -28.15
CA PRO A 223 -4.24 -5.07 -28.27
C PRO A 223 -3.26 -3.93 -27.97
N VAL A 224 -2.23 -4.22 -27.17
CA VAL A 224 -1.16 -3.28 -26.81
C VAL A 224 0.22 -3.88 -27.15
N PRO A 225 1.24 -3.06 -27.44
CA PRO A 225 2.63 -3.53 -27.58
C PRO A 225 3.14 -4.26 -26.33
N ASP A 226 4.15 -5.12 -26.46
CA ASP A 226 4.85 -5.76 -25.33
C ASP A 226 6.36 -5.87 -25.66
N PRO A 227 7.26 -5.16 -24.93
CA PRO A 227 7.01 -4.37 -23.71
C PRO A 227 6.31 -3.03 -23.96
N LEU A 228 5.71 -2.49 -22.89
CA LEU A 228 5.05 -1.19 -22.83
C LEU A 228 5.96 -0.15 -22.17
N GLU A 229 6.13 0.98 -22.83
CA GLU A 229 6.86 2.13 -22.27
C GLU A 229 5.87 3.13 -21.68
N TYR A 230 5.95 3.34 -20.37
CA TYR A 230 5.07 4.24 -19.64
C TYR A 230 5.86 5.27 -18.84
N THR A 231 5.23 6.39 -18.57
CA THR A 231 5.80 7.53 -17.85
C THR A 231 5.10 7.68 -16.51
N TYR A 232 5.86 7.57 -15.43
CA TYR A 232 5.35 7.51 -14.06
C TYR A 232 5.78 8.71 -13.23
N VAL A 233 4.94 9.08 -12.28
CA VAL A 233 5.25 10.00 -11.17
C VAL A 233 4.92 9.32 -9.84
N ASP A 234 5.12 10.07 -8.76
CA ASP A 234 4.91 9.60 -7.39
C ASP A 234 3.59 8.84 -7.20
N GLY A 235 3.69 7.62 -6.67
CA GLY A 235 2.55 6.72 -6.43
C GLY A 235 1.54 7.28 -5.43
N GLY A 236 1.99 8.14 -4.52
CA GLY A 236 1.17 8.86 -3.56
C GLY A 236 0.19 9.86 -4.17
N THR A 237 0.30 10.15 -5.48
CA THR A 237 -0.67 11.00 -6.18
C THR A 237 -2.07 10.38 -6.17
N PHE A 238 -2.18 9.07 -6.44
CA PHE A 238 -3.48 8.36 -6.47
C PHE A 238 -3.62 7.31 -5.37
N ASN A 239 -2.53 6.69 -4.90
CA ASN A 239 -2.55 5.77 -3.77
C ASN A 239 -1.36 5.99 -2.82
N ASN A 240 -1.61 6.73 -1.75
CA ASN A 240 -0.58 7.05 -0.76
C ASN A 240 -0.55 6.08 0.43
N GLN A 241 -1.48 5.13 0.53
CA GLN A 241 -1.62 4.24 1.68
C GLN A 241 -2.06 2.84 1.23
N PRO A 242 -1.13 2.03 0.68
CA PRO A 242 -1.45 0.79 -0.04
C PRO A 242 -1.77 -0.41 0.88
N ILE A 243 -2.76 -0.24 1.77
CA ILE A 243 -3.22 -1.30 2.67
C ILE A 243 -4.02 -2.37 1.91
N GLY A 244 -4.85 -1.96 0.94
CA GLY A 244 -5.59 -2.90 0.08
C GLY A 244 -4.64 -3.83 -0.66
N GLU A 245 -3.54 -3.27 -1.17
CA GLU A 245 -2.49 -4.04 -1.83
C GLU A 245 -1.77 -4.98 -0.86
N ALA A 246 -1.47 -4.52 0.35
CA ALA A 246 -0.85 -5.37 1.36
C ALA A 246 -1.72 -6.59 1.69
N VAL A 247 -3.04 -6.41 1.79
CA VAL A 247 -4.00 -7.49 2.01
C VAL A 247 -4.05 -8.43 0.81
N ARG A 248 -4.07 -7.89 -0.41
CA ARG A 248 -4.05 -8.67 -1.66
C ARG A 248 -2.80 -9.55 -1.75
N LEU A 249 -1.61 -8.97 -1.55
CA LEU A 249 -0.34 -9.69 -1.54
C LEU A 249 -0.24 -10.69 -0.37
N SER A 250 -0.82 -10.36 0.78
CA SER A 250 -0.88 -11.27 1.93
C SER A 250 -1.72 -12.51 1.63
N ARG A 251 -2.86 -12.35 0.93
CA ARG A 251 -3.67 -13.49 0.46
C ARG A 251 -2.86 -14.35 -0.52
N GLU A 252 -2.16 -13.73 -1.46
CA GLU A 252 -1.29 -14.49 -2.38
C GLU A 252 -0.15 -15.23 -1.66
N ALA A 253 0.44 -14.62 -0.63
CA ALA A 253 1.49 -15.22 0.19
C ALA A 253 0.99 -16.33 1.12
N ASP A 254 -0.32 -16.39 1.36
CA ASP A 254 -1.00 -17.37 2.21
C ASP A 254 -1.86 -18.36 1.39
N ASP A 255 -1.59 -18.50 0.09
CA ASP A 255 -2.27 -19.42 -0.82
C ASP A 255 -3.81 -19.22 -0.91
N GLY A 256 -4.24 -17.96 -0.81
CA GLY A 256 -5.61 -17.50 -0.99
C GLY A 256 -6.27 -17.02 0.31
N GLU A 257 -6.04 -17.72 1.42
CA GLU A 257 -6.69 -17.42 2.70
C GLU A 257 -5.72 -16.81 3.71
N LEU A 258 -6.03 -15.62 4.25
CA LEU A 258 -5.13 -14.95 5.21
C LEU A 258 -4.83 -15.84 6.43
N HIS A 259 -3.53 -15.94 6.75
CA HIS A 259 -3.02 -16.68 7.90
C HIS A 259 -3.63 -16.10 9.20
N PRO A 260 -4.11 -16.94 10.14
CA PRO A 260 -4.85 -16.48 11.32
C PRO A 260 -4.04 -15.56 12.24
N ASP A 261 -2.73 -15.79 12.36
CA ASP A 261 -1.84 -14.96 13.16
C ASP A 261 -1.21 -13.79 12.37
N ARG A 262 -1.69 -13.45 11.16
CA ARG A 262 -1.08 -12.39 10.36
C ARG A 262 -1.27 -11.02 11.02
N LYS A 263 -0.19 -10.24 11.08
CA LYS A 263 -0.17 -8.90 11.66
C LYS A 263 0.21 -7.86 10.62
N TYR A 264 -0.51 -6.75 10.58
CA TYR A 264 -0.22 -5.63 9.70
C TYR A 264 0.38 -4.49 10.53
N LEU A 265 1.58 -4.04 10.17
CA LEU A 265 2.17 -2.82 10.70
C LEU A 265 2.04 -1.71 9.68
N PHE A 266 1.25 -0.69 9.99
CA PHE A 266 1.13 0.52 9.20
C PHE A 266 1.99 1.64 9.75
N VAL A 267 2.89 2.16 8.91
CA VAL A 267 3.77 3.27 9.22
C VAL A 267 3.32 4.51 8.47
N ASN A 268 2.88 5.53 9.22
CA ASN A 268 2.42 6.79 8.68
C ASN A 268 3.15 7.97 9.33
N ALA A 269 3.88 8.74 8.54
CA ALA A 269 4.54 9.95 9.03
C ALA A 269 3.61 11.16 9.15
N ALA A 270 2.39 11.09 8.58
CA ALA A 270 1.41 12.16 8.68
C ALA A 270 0.63 12.07 10.01
N ALA A 271 0.74 13.10 10.85
CA ALA A 271 0.01 13.17 12.12
C ALA A 271 -1.49 13.49 11.96
N ARG A 272 -1.89 14.19 10.89
CA ARG A 272 -3.27 14.53 10.52
C ARG A 272 -3.47 14.47 9.00
N ASN A 273 -4.69 14.13 8.57
CA ASN A 273 -5.16 14.25 7.19
C ASN A 273 -6.07 15.48 6.97
N ASP A 274 -6.17 16.37 7.97
CA ASP A 274 -7.05 17.53 7.92
C ASP A 274 -6.40 18.65 7.08
N ASP A 275 -6.82 18.79 5.84
CA ASP A 275 -6.40 19.86 4.93
C ASP A 275 -7.52 20.90 4.75
N LEU A 276 -8.16 21.34 5.84
CA LEU A 276 -9.24 22.33 5.78
C LEU A 276 -8.66 23.72 5.49
N ASN A 277 -8.92 24.27 4.29
CA ASN A 277 -8.47 25.60 3.91
C ASN A 277 -9.66 26.55 3.76
N ALA A 278 -9.93 27.34 4.81
CA ALA A 278 -10.99 28.35 4.84
C ALA A 278 -10.63 29.64 4.07
N ALA A 279 -9.38 29.80 3.60
CA ALA A 279 -8.93 30.99 2.90
C ALA A 279 -9.25 30.96 1.39
N ILE A 280 -9.42 29.78 0.80
CA ILE A 280 -9.83 29.62 -0.59
C ILE A 280 -11.27 30.09 -0.75
N ASN A 281 -11.48 31.01 -1.69
CA ASN A 281 -12.77 31.62 -1.95
C ASN A 281 -12.91 31.96 -3.45
N PRO A 282 -14.11 32.38 -3.92
CA PRO A 282 -14.32 32.67 -5.34
C PRO A 282 -13.45 33.79 -5.95
N LYS A 283 -12.76 34.58 -5.12
CA LYS A 283 -11.82 35.63 -5.54
C LYS A 283 -10.35 35.19 -5.50
N SER A 284 -10.06 33.96 -5.09
CA SER A 284 -8.70 33.42 -5.11
C SER A 284 -8.14 33.40 -6.54
N SER A 285 -6.84 33.66 -6.67
CA SER A 285 -6.16 33.63 -7.96
C SER A 285 -6.19 32.22 -8.57
N MET A 286 -6.07 32.15 -9.89
CA MET A 286 -6.00 30.87 -10.62
C MET A 286 -4.88 29.97 -10.11
N TRP A 287 -3.77 30.56 -9.65
CA TRP A 287 -2.64 29.84 -9.07
C TRP A 287 -2.95 29.27 -7.67
N GLU A 288 -3.63 30.02 -6.81
CA GLU A 288 -4.09 29.53 -5.50
C GLU A 288 -5.09 28.39 -5.66
N ILE A 289 -5.99 28.49 -6.64
CA ILE A 289 -6.94 27.42 -6.98
C ILE A 289 -6.21 26.19 -7.50
N ALA A 290 -5.24 26.34 -8.42
CA ALA A 290 -4.46 25.23 -8.96
C ALA A 290 -3.64 24.51 -7.88
N LYS A 291 -2.97 25.27 -7.00
CA LYS A 291 -2.29 24.73 -5.81
C LYS A 291 -3.26 23.97 -4.91
N ARG A 292 -4.43 24.54 -4.65
CA ARG A 292 -5.44 23.90 -3.81
C ARG A 292 -5.95 22.60 -4.42
N LEU A 293 -6.22 22.56 -5.73
CA LEU A 293 -6.66 21.34 -6.42
C LEU A 293 -5.61 20.23 -6.31
N LEU A 294 -4.32 20.57 -6.44
CA LEU A 294 -3.23 19.63 -6.24
C LEU A 294 -3.23 19.08 -4.80
N SER A 295 -3.32 19.95 -3.79
CA SER A 295 -3.42 19.54 -2.38
C SER A 295 -4.65 18.65 -2.12
N CYS A 296 -5.80 18.96 -2.72
CA CYS A 296 -7.01 18.15 -2.61
C CYS A 296 -6.82 16.73 -3.15
N ILE A 297 -6.18 16.57 -4.31
CA ILE A 297 -5.89 15.24 -4.90
C ILE A 297 -5.03 14.42 -3.93
N PHE A 298 -3.94 15.01 -3.41
CA PHE A 298 -3.04 14.34 -2.46
C PHE A 298 -3.71 14.08 -1.10
N ALA A 299 -4.59 14.95 -0.62
CA ALA A 299 -5.32 14.74 0.63
C ALA A 299 -6.35 13.59 0.48
N GLN A 300 -7.03 13.52 -0.66
CA GLN A 300 -8.00 12.47 -0.95
C GLN A 300 -7.32 11.10 -1.15
N SER A 301 -6.17 11.04 -1.84
CA SER A 301 -5.39 9.81 -2.03
C SER A 301 -4.85 9.21 -0.71
N ARG A 302 -4.74 10.03 0.34
CA ARG A 302 -4.34 9.64 1.71
C ARG A 302 -5.47 9.06 2.57
N THR A 303 -6.72 9.03 2.10
CA THR A 303 -7.87 8.67 2.96
C THR A 303 -8.76 7.58 2.36
N SER A 304 -8.83 7.48 1.03
CA SER A 304 -9.78 6.61 0.30
C SER A 304 -9.66 5.12 0.65
N ASP A 305 -8.45 4.57 0.68
CA ASP A 305 -8.21 3.14 0.90
C ASP A 305 -8.48 2.72 2.35
N TRP A 306 -8.21 3.60 3.31
CA TRP A 306 -8.43 3.32 4.73
C TRP A 306 -9.89 3.36 5.14
N ILE A 307 -10.68 4.30 4.60
CA ILE A 307 -12.12 4.29 4.85
C ILE A 307 -12.70 2.96 4.39
N ARG A 308 -12.32 2.48 3.20
CA ARG A 308 -12.77 1.19 2.70
C ARG A 308 -12.31 0.03 3.61
N ALA A 309 -11.03 -0.02 3.98
CA ALA A 309 -10.50 -1.10 4.83
C ALA A 309 -11.12 -1.11 6.24
N LEU A 310 -11.27 0.06 6.88
CA LEU A 310 -11.86 0.20 8.22
C LEU A 310 -13.36 -0.07 8.24
N LEU A 311 -14.09 0.38 7.21
CA LEU A 311 -15.52 0.08 7.08
C LEU A 311 -15.72 -1.43 6.96
N VAL A 312 -14.91 -2.08 6.14
CA VAL A 312 -14.95 -3.54 5.94
C VAL A 312 -14.56 -4.28 7.22
N ASP A 313 -13.49 -3.88 7.90
CA ASP A 313 -13.08 -4.49 9.18
C ASP A 313 -14.17 -4.32 10.26
N THR A 314 -14.84 -3.17 10.27
CA THR A 314 -15.96 -2.90 11.19
C THR A 314 -17.18 -3.75 10.85
N GLN A 315 -17.51 -3.91 9.56
CA GLN A 315 -18.57 -4.80 9.10
C GLN A 315 -18.27 -6.27 9.46
N VAL A 316 -17.02 -6.72 9.32
CA VAL A 316 -16.59 -8.06 9.74
C VAL A 316 -16.77 -8.25 11.25
N ARG A 317 -16.36 -7.27 12.08
CA ARG A 317 -16.58 -7.32 13.53
C ARG A 317 -18.07 -7.37 13.89
N TRP A 318 -18.91 -6.59 13.22
CA TRP A 318 -20.37 -6.62 13.43
C TRP A 318 -20.97 -7.96 13.03
N ARG A 319 -20.56 -8.53 11.90
CA ARG A 319 -20.96 -9.86 11.44
C ARG A 319 -20.61 -10.90 12.50
N ASP A 320 -19.35 -10.96 12.95
CA ASP A 320 -18.90 -11.97 13.90
C ASP A 320 -19.65 -11.85 15.25
N GLY A 321 -19.90 -10.62 15.72
CA GLY A 321 -20.74 -10.34 16.88
C GLY A 321 -22.20 -10.76 16.69
N PHE A 322 -22.78 -10.47 15.52
CA PHE A 322 -24.14 -10.88 15.17
C PHE A 322 -24.27 -12.40 15.08
N PHE A 323 -23.30 -13.08 14.48
CA PHE A 323 -23.27 -14.54 14.36
C PHE A 323 -23.22 -15.20 15.73
N ALA A 324 -22.42 -14.66 16.67
CA ALA A 324 -22.39 -15.13 18.04
C ALA A 324 -23.78 -15.02 18.73
N GLN A 325 -24.50 -13.90 18.52
CA GLN A 325 -25.87 -13.75 19.04
C GLN A 325 -26.85 -14.71 18.36
N LEU A 326 -26.75 -14.89 17.05
CA LEU A 326 -27.62 -15.77 16.27
C LEU A 326 -27.46 -17.23 16.70
N VAL A 327 -26.23 -17.67 16.98
CA VAL A 327 -25.96 -18.98 17.62
C VAL A 327 -26.69 -19.11 18.95
N SER A 328 -26.63 -18.08 19.80
CA SER A 328 -27.34 -18.08 21.07
C SER A 328 -28.86 -18.22 20.87
N VAL A 329 -29.45 -17.46 19.94
CA VAL A 329 -30.90 -17.49 19.67
C VAL A 329 -31.35 -18.84 19.12
N VAL A 330 -30.63 -19.40 18.15
CA VAL A 330 -30.99 -20.71 17.57
C VAL A 330 -30.84 -21.83 18.60
N ARG A 331 -29.87 -21.72 19.52
CA ARG A 331 -29.73 -22.66 20.65
C ARG A 331 -30.96 -22.64 21.54
N THR A 332 -31.42 -21.47 21.97
CA THR A 332 -32.51 -21.33 22.95
C THR A 332 -33.91 -21.46 22.36
N THR A 333 -34.07 -21.20 21.07
CA THR A 333 -35.39 -21.21 20.41
C THR A 333 -35.76 -22.62 19.95
N THR A 334 -37.00 -23.04 20.22
CA THR A 334 -37.62 -24.25 19.66
C THR A 334 -38.54 -23.88 18.51
N VAL A 335 -38.27 -24.43 17.32
CA VAL A 335 -39.13 -24.29 16.14
C VAL A 335 -39.90 -25.60 15.96
N PRO A 336 -41.25 -25.60 16.05
CA PRO A 336 -42.06 -26.83 15.99
C PRO A 336 -41.91 -27.61 14.68
N ASP A 337 -41.72 -26.93 13.55
CA ASP A 337 -41.40 -27.53 12.25
C ASP A 337 -40.36 -26.68 11.51
N PRO A 338 -39.07 -27.07 11.51
CA PRO A 338 -38.01 -26.32 10.84
C PRO A 338 -37.96 -26.55 9.32
N ALA A 339 -38.72 -27.51 8.76
CA ALA A 339 -38.59 -27.91 7.37
C ALA A 339 -38.95 -26.79 6.37
N PRO A 340 -40.00 -25.97 6.56
CA PRO A 340 -40.29 -24.82 5.69
C PRO A 340 -39.16 -23.79 5.70
N LEU A 341 -38.58 -23.51 6.87
CA LEU A 341 -37.48 -22.57 7.01
C LEU A 341 -36.23 -23.06 6.28
N LEU A 342 -35.85 -24.32 6.49
CA LEU A 342 -34.71 -24.94 5.81
C LEU A 342 -34.88 -24.92 4.29
N ARG A 343 -36.07 -25.22 3.78
CA ARG A 343 -36.37 -25.13 2.33
C ARG A 343 -36.20 -23.70 1.80
N GLY A 344 -36.75 -22.71 2.49
CA GLY A 344 -36.63 -21.30 2.09
C GLY A 344 -35.18 -20.80 2.08
N LEU A 345 -34.42 -21.10 3.13
CA LEU A 345 -33.00 -20.71 3.21
C LEU A 345 -32.15 -21.43 2.14
N THR A 346 -32.42 -22.71 1.88
CA THR A 346 -31.72 -23.48 0.85
C THR A 346 -32.02 -22.94 -0.55
N GLN A 347 -33.28 -22.64 -0.85
CA GLN A 347 -33.67 -22.05 -2.14
C GLN A 347 -32.99 -20.69 -2.37
N LEU A 348 -32.95 -19.84 -1.34
CA LEU A 348 -32.25 -18.57 -1.44
C LEU A 348 -30.74 -18.77 -1.65
N ALA A 349 -30.13 -19.73 -0.96
CA ALA A 349 -28.70 -20.03 -1.12
C ALA A 349 -28.37 -20.56 -2.52
N GLN A 350 -29.24 -21.39 -3.10
CA GLN A 350 -29.13 -21.87 -4.49
C GLN A 350 -29.23 -20.72 -5.49
N GLN A 351 -30.14 -19.76 -5.28
CA GLN A 351 -30.27 -18.58 -6.15
C GLN A 351 -29.00 -17.72 -6.14
N ILE A 352 -28.36 -17.56 -4.97
CA ILE A 352 -27.07 -16.85 -4.87
C ILE A 352 -26.00 -17.60 -5.67
N GLU A 353 -25.88 -18.92 -5.49
CA GLU A 353 -24.91 -19.75 -6.22
C GLU A 353 -25.11 -19.75 -7.74
N GLU A 354 -26.35 -19.79 -8.20
CA GLU A 354 -26.68 -19.71 -9.64
C GLU A 354 -26.23 -18.37 -10.24
N VAL A 355 -26.39 -17.29 -9.49
CA VAL A 355 -25.93 -15.95 -9.88
C VAL A 355 -24.40 -15.87 -9.86
N GLU A 356 -23.72 -16.48 -8.89
CA GLU A 356 -22.24 -16.46 -8.80
C GLU A 356 -21.56 -17.38 -9.81
N ALA A 357 -22.10 -18.57 -10.09
CA ALA A 357 -21.51 -19.52 -11.02
C ALA A 357 -21.41 -18.99 -12.46
N GLY A 358 -22.28 -18.04 -12.83
CA GLY A 358 -22.25 -17.34 -14.11
C GLY A 358 -21.25 -16.18 -14.19
N GLN A 359 -20.56 -15.83 -13.10
CA GLN A 359 -19.68 -14.66 -13.02
C GLN A 359 -18.20 -15.02 -13.26
N PRO A 360 -17.46 -14.26 -14.10
CA PRO A 360 -16.02 -14.44 -14.27
C PRO A 360 -15.23 -14.23 -12.96
N ASP A 361 -15.69 -13.30 -12.12
CA ASP A 361 -15.12 -12.96 -10.82
C ASP A 361 -16.01 -13.52 -9.69
N ALA A 362 -16.27 -14.84 -9.73
CA ALA A 362 -16.96 -15.51 -8.64
C ALA A 362 -16.24 -15.23 -7.31
N ARG A 363 -16.96 -14.67 -6.34
CA ARG A 363 -16.40 -14.25 -5.04
C ARG A 363 -15.97 -15.44 -4.21
N SER A 364 -16.74 -16.52 -4.30
CA SER A 364 -16.39 -17.77 -3.67
C SER A 364 -15.43 -18.60 -4.54
N PRO A 365 -14.47 -19.33 -3.93
CA PRO A 365 -13.54 -20.16 -4.65
C PRO A 365 -14.29 -21.23 -5.46
N ARG A 366 -13.92 -21.36 -6.73
CA ARG A 366 -14.48 -22.41 -7.59
C ARG A 366 -13.84 -23.75 -7.23
N PRO A 367 -14.62 -24.78 -6.91
CA PRO A 367 -14.08 -26.09 -6.58
C PRO A 367 -13.42 -26.73 -7.81
N SER A 368 -12.26 -27.32 -7.60
CA SER A 368 -11.60 -28.19 -8.58
C SER A 368 -12.44 -29.46 -8.85
N ALA A 369 -12.10 -30.17 -9.94
CA ALA A 369 -12.80 -31.42 -10.28
C ALA A 369 -12.70 -32.48 -9.17
N ASP A 370 -11.56 -32.53 -8.47
CA ASP A 370 -11.33 -33.47 -7.36
C ASP A 370 -12.12 -33.06 -6.11
N GLU A 371 -12.19 -31.76 -5.80
CA GLU A 371 -13.03 -31.25 -4.71
C GLU A 371 -14.52 -31.49 -4.97
N MET A 372 -14.98 -31.32 -6.21
CA MET A 372 -16.36 -31.61 -6.59
C MET A 372 -16.71 -33.08 -6.39
N ARG A 373 -15.81 -34.01 -6.73
CA ARG A 373 -16.01 -35.44 -6.46
C ARG A 373 -16.06 -35.74 -4.96
N ALA A 374 -15.16 -35.15 -4.18
CA ALA A 374 -15.15 -35.32 -2.73
C ALA A 374 -16.44 -34.81 -2.07
N VAL A 375 -16.98 -33.69 -2.53
CA VAL A 375 -18.28 -33.16 -2.07
C VAL A 375 -19.43 -34.08 -2.47
N GLU A 376 -19.41 -34.60 -3.70
CA GLU A 376 -20.44 -35.53 -4.18
C GLU A 376 -20.48 -36.82 -3.36
N GLU A 377 -19.31 -37.40 -3.05
CA GLU A 377 -19.20 -38.56 -2.18
C GLU A 377 -19.72 -38.27 -0.76
N LYS A 378 -19.33 -37.12 -0.19
CA LYS A 378 -19.75 -36.72 1.16
C LYS A 378 -21.26 -36.51 1.28
N HIS A 379 -21.91 -35.96 0.26
CA HIS A 379 -23.33 -35.62 0.27
C HIS A 379 -24.22 -36.59 -0.55
N ALA A 380 -23.70 -37.77 -0.88
CA ALA A 380 -24.38 -38.76 -1.73
C ALA A 380 -25.75 -39.19 -1.20
N GLU A 381 -25.87 -39.45 0.10
CA GLU A 381 -27.15 -39.81 0.73
C GLU A 381 -28.17 -38.68 0.61
N ARG A 382 -27.73 -37.43 0.82
CA ARG A 382 -28.59 -36.25 0.74
C ARG A 382 -29.12 -36.06 -0.68
N LEU A 383 -28.28 -36.26 -1.69
CA LEU A 383 -28.67 -36.22 -3.10
C LEU A 383 -29.64 -37.34 -3.48
N ALA A 384 -29.47 -38.53 -2.91
CA ALA A 384 -30.34 -39.69 -3.18
C ALA A 384 -31.75 -39.54 -2.60
N THR A 385 -31.92 -38.70 -1.57
CA THR A 385 -33.22 -38.45 -0.92
C THR A 385 -34.07 -37.35 -1.57
N LEU A 386 -33.58 -36.70 -2.63
CA LEU A 386 -34.32 -35.64 -3.34
C LEU A 386 -35.36 -36.24 -4.29
N ASP A 387 -36.62 -35.80 -4.14
CA ASP A 387 -37.74 -36.17 -5.02
C ASP A 387 -38.46 -34.90 -5.53
N PRO A 388 -38.51 -34.65 -6.86
CA PRO A 388 -37.92 -35.45 -7.93
C PRO A 388 -36.39 -35.37 -7.94
N ALA A 389 -35.74 -36.38 -8.54
CA ALA A 389 -34.31 -36.40 -8.74
C ALA A 389 -33.85 -35.15 -9.54
N PRO A 390 -32.78 -34.46 -9.11
CA PRO A 390 -32.33 -33.22 -9.76
C PRO A 390 -31.80 -33.48 -11.17
N THR A 391 -32.00 -32.53 -12.09
CA THR A 391 -31.35 -32.56 -13.41
C THR A 391 -29.82 -32.46 -13.27
N PRO A 392 -29.02 -32.82 -14.29
CA PRO A 392 -27.56 -32.67 -14.23
C PRO A 392 -27.10 -31.25 -13.85
N GLU A 393 -27.77 -30.23 -14.36
CA GLU A 393 -27.49 -28.82 -14.06
C GLU A 393 -27.81 -28.49 -12.59
N GLN A 394 -28.98 -28.91 -12.11
CA GLN A 394 -29.40 -28.74 -10.71
C GLN A 394 -28.48 -29.49 -9.74
N ARG A 395 -28.05 -30.70 -10.11
CA ARG A 395 -27.08 -31.49 -9.35
C ARG A 395 -25.74 -30.77 -9.27
N SER A 396 -25.25 -30.23 -10.38
CA SER A 396 -24.01 -29.45 -10.41
C SER A 396 -24.08 -28.18 -9.53
N ALA A 397 -25.22 -27.47 -9.55
CA ALA A 397 -25.45 -26.30 -8.70
C ALA A 397 -25.54 -26.68 -7.21
N LEU A 398 -26.23 -27.77 -6.88
CA LEU A 398 -26.30 -28.31 -5.51
C LEU A 398 -24.94 -28.69 -4.95
N LEU A 399 -24.10 -29.32 -5.77
CA LEU A 399 -22.74 -29.69 -5.36
C LEU A 399 -21.87 -28.46 -5.09
N ARG A 400 -21.99 -27.39 -5.90
CA ARG A 400 -21.31 -26.12 -5.62
C ARG A 400 -21.79 -25.49 -4.30
N LEU A 401 -23.11 -25.47 -4.08
CA LEU A 401 -23.66 -24.99 -2.82
C LEU A 401 -23.14 -25.81 -1.64
N PHE A 402 -23.12 -27.14 -1.72
CA PHE A 402 -22.59 -27.98 -0.64
C PHE A 402 -21.09 -27.74 -0.39
N PHE A 403 -20.30 -27.49 -1.43
CA PHE A 403 -18.91 -27.07 -1.27
C PHE A 403 -18.81 -25.76 -0.47
N GLN A 404 -19.62 -24.75 -0.77
CA GLN A 404 -19.60 -23.48 -0.02
C GLN A 404 -20.15 -23.60 1.40
N LEU A 405 -21.18 -24.41 1.62
CA LEU A 405 -21.70 -24.66 2.97
C LEU A 405 -20.67 -25.41 3.82
N ASP A 406 -19.94 -26.36 3.24
CA ASP A 406 -18.83 -27.03 3.90
C ASP A 406 -17.68 -26.06 4.24
N ALA A 407 -17.37 -25.13 3.34
CA ALA A 407 -16.38 -24.07 3.59
C ALA A 407 -16.84 -23.12 4.72
N THR A 408 -18.11 -22.71 4.70
CA THR A 408 -18.73 -21.88 5.73
C THR A 408 -18.71 -22.58 7.09
N GLU A 409 -19.02 -23.88 7.12
CA GLU A 409 -18.98 -24.68 8.34
C GLU A 409 -17.56 -24.77 8.90
N ARG A 410 -16.53 -24.95 8.06
CA ARG A 410 -15.12 -24.90 8.48
C ARG A 410 -14.75 -23.54 9.04
N LYS A 411 -15.10 -22.45 8.32
CA LYS A 411 -14.83 -21.06 8.72
C LYS A 411 -15.41 -20.73 10.10
N TYR A 412 -16.64 -21.15 10.36
CA TYR A 412 -17.36 -20.87 11.62
C TYR A 412 -17.38 -22.04 12.61
N ALA A 413 -16.52 -23.05 12.43
CA ALA A 413 -16.47 -24.23 13.29
C ALA A 413 -16.33 -23.86 14.78
N ALA A 414 -15.56 -22.81 15.09
CA ALA A 414 -15.41 -22.33 16.47
C ALA A 414 -16.73 -21.82 17.09
N ALA A 415 -17.56 -21.11 16.31
CA ALA A 415 -18.86 -20.63 16.76
C ALA A 415 -19.91 -21.76 16.83
N LEU A 416 -19.79 -22.75 15.96
CA LEU A 416 -20.67 -23.93 15.92
C LEU A 416 -20.34 -24.95 17.02
N ARG A 417 -19.11 -24.95 17.57
CA ARG A 417 -18.72 -25.81 18.70
C ARG A 417 -19.64 -25.56 19.91
N SER A 418 -20.18 -26.65 20.44
CA SER A 418 -21.14 -26.65 21.55
C SER A 418 -20.97 -27.90 22.41
N ASP A 419 -21.18 -27.75 23.70
CA ASP A 419 -21.31 -28.84 24.67
C ASP A 419 -22.58 -28.60 25.51
N PRO A 420 -23.64 -29.43 25.38
CA PRO A 420 -23.75 -30.58 24.47
C PRO A 420 -23.84 -30.15 22.99
N PRO A 421 -23.53 -31.06 22.03
CA PRO A 421 -23.57 -30.74 20.60
C PRO A 421 -24.95 -30.28 20.12
N LEU A 422 -24.96 -29.29 19.23
CA LEU A 422 -26.17 -28.83 18.53
C LEU A 422 -26.84 -29.98 17.73
N PRO A 423 -28.18 -30.13 17.82
CA PRO A 423 -28.93 -31.00 16.90
C PRO A 423 -28.66 -30.66 15.44
N GLN A 424 -28.59 -31.66 14.58
CA GLN A 424 -28.21 -31.51 13.17
C GLN A 424 -29.05 -30.47 12.42
N THR A 425 -30.37 -30.46 12.62
CA THR A 425 -31.28 -29.45 12.03
C THR A 425 -30.94 -28.02 12.44
N LYS A 426 -30.58 -27.79 13.72
CA LYS A 426 -30.18 -26.45 14.19
C LYS A 426 -28.84 -26.03 13.60
N ARG A 427 -27.92 -27.00 13.46
CA ARG A 427 -26.61 -26.77 12.83
C ARG A 427 -26.75 -26.41 11.35
N GLU A 428 -27.61 -27.10 10.61
CA GLU A 428 -27.90 -26.78 9.21
C GLU A 428 -28.52 -25.38 9.04
N VAL A 429 -29.48 -25.01 9.89
CA VAL A 429 -30.03 -23.65 9.90
C VAL A 429 -28.94 -22.61 10.13
N LEU A 430 -28.03 -22.83 11.10
CA LEU A 430 -26.95 -21.91 11.39
C LEU A 430 -25.96 -21.77 10.22
N VAL A 431 -25.55 -22.89 9.60
CA VAL A 431 -24.62 -22.86 8.46
C VAL A 431 -25.26 -22.11 7.28
N LEU A 432 -26.54 -22.35 6.98
CA LEU A 432 -27.26 -21.62 5.93
C LEU A 432 -27.39 -20.13 6.25
N LEU A 433 -27.74 -19.76 7.49
CA LEU A 433 -27.83 -18.36 7.89
C LEU A 433 -26.48 -17.66 7.82
N PHE A 434 -25.40 -18.32 8.27
CA PHE A 434 -24.05 -17.77 8.14
C PHE A 434 -23.67 -17.55 6.69
N TYR A 435 -23.86 -18.56 5.83
CA TYR A 435 -23.59 -18.46 4.41
C TYR A 435 -24.35 -17.28 3.77
N LEU A 436 -25.68 -17.22 3.96
CA LEU A 436 -26.53 -16.18 3.39
C LEU A 436 -26.14 -14.77 3.86
N LEU A 437 -25.90 -14.61 5.16
CA LEU A 437 -25.56 -13.31 5.73
C LEU A 437 -24.16 -12.85 5.33
N ASP A 438 -23.19 -13.77 5.21
CA ASP A 438 -21.86 -13.44 4.69
C ASP A 438 -21.93 -12.97 3.24
N HIS A 439 -22.71 -13.67 2.39
CA HIS A 439 -22.84 -13.34 0.97
C HIS A 439 -23.63 -12.04 0.76
N VAL A 440 -24.74 -11.83 1.47
CA VAL A 440 -25.55 -10.61 1.37
C VAL A 440 -24.79 -9.38 1.86
N ALA A 441 -23.95 -9.53 2.90
CA ALA A 441 -23.13 -8.45 3.41
C ALA A 441 -21.81 -8.26 2.63
N ASP A 442 -21.52 -9.10 1.63
CA ASP A 442 -20.26 -9.10 0.87
C ASP A 442 -19.02 -9.34 1.75
N LEU A 443 -19.11 -10.25 2.73
CA LEU A 443 -18.09 -10.54 3.75
C LEU A 443 -17.58 -12.00 3.76
N ASP A 444 -18.10 -12.85 2.88
CA ASP A 444 -17.74 -14.26 2.66
C ASP A 444 -16.23 -14.57 2.64
N GLU A 445 -15.40 -13.74 2.00
CA GLU A 445 -13.94 -13.90 1.99
C GLU A 445 -13.18 -12.94 2.93
N ARG A 446 -13.92 -12.22 3.79
CA ARG A 446 -13.35 -11.14 4.61
C ARG A 446 -13.11 -11.61 6.04
N LYS A 447 -11.88 -11.39 6.51
CA LYS A 447 -11.44 -11.62 7.89
C LYS A 447 -11.07 -10.28 8.54
N GLN A 448 -11.21 -10.23 9.86
CA GLN A 448 -10.77 -9.10 10.64
C GLN A 448 -9.25 -8.96 10.50
N LEU A 449 -8.77 -7.74 10.30
CA LEU A 449 -7.34 -7.46 10.13
C LEU A 449 -6.75 -7.03 11.48
N ALA A 450 -5.68 -7.69 11.91
CA ALA A 450 -4.92 -7.27 13.08
C ALA A 450 -3.93 -6.15 12.65
N ILE A 451 -4.35 -4.89 12.78
CA ILE A 451 -3.57 -3.74 12.33
C ILE A 451 -3.02 -2.94 13.51
N TRP A 452 -1.71 -2.70 13.49
CA TRP A 452 -1.00 -1.80 14.37
C TRP A 452 -0.54 -0.58 13.59
N ILE A 453 -0.71 0.61 14.16
CA ILE A 453 -0.33 1.87 13.53
C ILE A 453 0.79 2.51 14.34
N THR A 454 1.81 2.99 13.65
CA THR A 454 2.81 3.89 14.21
C THR A 454 2.79 5.21 13.45
N SER A 455 2.40 6.25 14.17
CA SER A 455 2.33 7.62 13.67
C SER A 455 2.80 8.60 14.74
N PRO A 456 3.41 9.74 14.33
CA PRO A 456 3.82 10.77 15.26
C PRO A 456 2.59 11.55 15.78
N PRO A 457 2.66 12.11 17.00
CA PRO A 457 1.68 13.10 17.45
C PRO A 457 1.77 14.38 16.60
N GLU A 458 0.70 15.19 16.63
CA GLU A 458 0.64 16.46 15.90
C GLU A 458 1.81 17.38 16.28
N GLY A 459 2.46 17.99 15.27
CA GLY A 459 3.65 18.83 15.47
C GLY A 459 4.88 18.07 15.98
N GLY A 460 4.85 16.73 16.03
CA GLY A 460 5.90 15.92 16.66
C GLY A 460 7.16 15.68 15.82
N LEU A 461 7.15 16.04 14.53
CA LEU A 461 8.25 15.88 13.59
C LEU A 461 8.84 17.24 13.18
N ALA A 462 10.14 17.26 12.89
CA ALA A 462 10.86 18.42 12.39
C ALA A 462 10.84 18.48 10.86
N GLY A 463 10.97 19.68 10.28
CA GLY A 463 11.07 19.85 8.83
C GLY A 463 9.75 19.61 8.06
N THR A 464 8.60 19.78 8.71
CA THR A 464 7.28 19.58 8.08
C THR A 464 6.86 20.73 7.14
N GLN A 465 7.64 21.82 7.08
CA GLN A 465 7.43 22.93 6.15
C GLN A 465 7.57 22.49 4.69
N LEU A 466 7.01 23.28 3.78
CA LEU A 466 7.05 23.06 2.32
C LEU A 466 6.55 21.67 1.92
N GLU A 467 5.35 21.25 2.36
CA GLU A 467 4.81 19.92 2.06
C GLU A 467 5.79 18.78 2.43
N TRP A 468 6.41 18.90 3.61
CA TRP A 468 7.41 17.96 4.13
C TRP A 468 8.73 17.90 3.36
N PHE A 469 9.08 18.92 2.57
CA PHE A 469 10.43 19.08 2.00
C PHE A 469 11.45 19.67 2.99
N GLY A 470 11.00 20.31 4.07
CA GLY A 470 11.86 21.01 5.03
C GLY A 470 13.01 20.15 5.57
N GLY A 471 12.79 18.85 5.76
CA GLY A 471 13.82 17.92 6.22
C GLY A 471 15.08 17.90 5.34
N PHE A 472 15.02 18.18 4.03
CA PHE A 472 16.22 18.18 3.18
C PHE A 472 17.21 19.32 3.46
N PHE A 473 16.75 20.39 4.11
CA PHE A 473 17.57 21.59 4.39
C PHE A 473 18.49 21.43 5.59
N GLU A 474 18.18 20.51 6.50
CA GLU A 474 18.91 20.38 7.76
C GLU A 474 18.99 18.91 8.19
N GLN A 475 20.22 18.41 8.33
CA GLN A 475 20.48 17.02 8.71
C GLN A 475 19.99 16.73 10.13
N ARG A 476 20.11 17.70 11.05
CA ARG A 476 19.67 17.51 12.45
C ARG A 476 18.16 17.22 12.55
N TRP A 477 17.35 17.77 11.63
CA TRP A 477 15.91 17.49 11.60
C TRP A 477 15.62 16.05 11.17
N ARG A 478 16.37 15.54 10.19
CA ARG A 478 16.25 14.14 9.75
C ARG A 478 16.76 13.17 10.82
N GLU A 479 17.85 13.53 11.50
CA GLU A 479 18.36 12.79 12.67
C GLU A 479 17.32 12.72 13.79
N TYR A 480 16.71 13.86 14.14
CA TYR A 480 15.62 13.92 15.12
C TYR A 480 14.46 13.01 14.71
N ASN A 481 13.98 13.12 13.45
CA ASN A 481 12.86 12.32 12.95
C ASN A 481 13.17 10.81 12.95
N PHE A 482 14.39 10.42 12.61
CA PHE A 482 14.86 9.02 12.67
C PHE A 482 14.80 8.47 14.10
N ARG A 483 15.40 9.19 15.06
CA ARG A 483 15.37 8.77 16.47
C ARG A 483 13.96 8.75 17.03
N LYS A 484 13.15 9.76 16.69
CA LYS A 484 11.73 9.83 17.05
C LYS A 484 10.96 8.64 16.52
N GLY A 485 11.21 8.22 15.28
CA GLY A 485 10.64 7.02 14.68
C GLY A 485 10.91 5.76 15.49
N ARG A 486 12.16 5.56 15.95
CA ARG A 486 12.51 4.43 16.81
C ARG A 486 11.78 4.44 18.15
N VAL A 487 11.79 5.59 18.82
CA VAL A 487 11.15 5.77 20.13
C VAL A 487 9.64 5.54 20.05
N LEU A 488 8.98 6.09 19.03
CA LEU A 488 7.53 5.98 18.87
C LEU A 488 7.08 4.62 18.33
N ALA A 489 7.93 3.90 17.59
CA ALA A 489 7.61 2.55 17.15
C ALA A 489 7.54 1.56 18.32
N ARG A 490 8.38 1.75 19.35
CA ARG A 490 8.57 0.75 20.41
C ARG A 490 7.28 0.33 21.13
N PRO A 491 6.42 1.21 21.66
CA PRO A 491 5.19 0.77 22.35
C PRO A 491 4.26 -0.03 21.42
N THR A 492 4.15 0.38 20.17
CA THR A 492 3.38 -0.33 19.14
C THR A 492 3.99 -1.71 18.86
N LEU A 493 5.31 -1.80 18.73
CA LEU A 493 6.02 -3.06 18.50
C LEU A 493 6.00 -3.98 19.72
N GLU A 494 6.05 -3.46 20.94
CA GLU A 494 5.90 -4.26 22.17
C GLU A 494 4.48 -4.83 22.29
N SER A 495 3.46 -4.06 21.92
CA SER A 495 2.07 -4.55 21.82
C SER A 495 1.91 -5.61 20.73
N MET A 496 2.54 -5.39 19.57
CA MET A 496 2.44 -6.29 18.41
C MET A 496 3.25 -7.57 18.58
N LEU A 497 4.49 -7.47 19.06
CA LEU A 497 5.50 -8.53 19.05
C LEU A 497 5.84 -9.02 20.47
N GLY A 498 5.41 -8.35 21.53
CA GLY A 498 5.87 -8.60 22.91
C GLY A 498 7.14 -7.84 23.27
N ALA A 499 7.43 -7.74 24.57
CA ALA A 499 8.54 -6.96 25.10
C ALA A 499 9.92 -7.41 24.58
N TYR A 500 10.80 -6.44 24.33
CA TYR A 500 12.18 -6.63 23.90
C TYR A 500 13.04 -5.48 24.48
N PRO A 501 14.35 -5.66 24.76
CA PRO A 501 15.18 -4.63 25.36
C PRO A 501 15.41 -3.43 24.42
N GLU A 502 15.92 -2.32 24.94
CA GLU A 502 16.48 -1.27 24.07
C GLU A 502 17.77 -1.79 23.42
N GLN A 503 18.06 -1.31 22.21
CA GLN A 503 19.30 -1.71 21.53
C GLN A 503 20.51 -1.04 22.19
N ASP A 504 21.27 -1.79 22.97
CA ASP A 504 22.57 -1.37 23.49
C ASP A 504 23.63 -1.34 22.38
N GLY A 505 24.15 -0.15 22.06
CA GLY A 505 25.18 0.02 21.02
C GLY A 505 24.66 -0.28 19.60
N GLY A 506 24.51 0.75 18.77
CA GLY A 506 23.97 0.58 17.42
C GLY A 506 23.60 1.92 16.77
N ALA A 507 22.59 1.91 15.90
CA ALA A 507 22.05 3.14 15.32
C ALA A 507 21.58 4.10 16.42
N PRO A 508 21.52 5.42 16.17
CA PRO A 508 21.12 6.37 17.20
C PRO A 508 19.70 6.11 17.73
N TYR A 509 19.51 6.11 19.05
CA TYR A 509 18.23 5.81 19.71
C TYR A 509 17.68 7.01 20.49
N ALA A 510 18.44 7.50 21.48
CA ALA A 510 17.98 8.56 22.37
C ALA A 510 17.96 9.94 21.69
N ILE A 511 16.88 10.69 21.85
CA ILE A 511 16.82 12.09 21.41
C ILE A 511 17.70 12.94 22.32
N THR A 512 18.82 13.43 21.78
CA THR A 512 19.80 14.21 22.53
C THR A 512 19.28 15.62 22.82
N PRO A 513 19.76 16.30 23.87
CA PRO A 513 19.27 17.63 24.27
C PRO A 513 19.30 18.67 23.14
N ASP A 514 20.30 18.62 22.26
CA ASP A 514 20.47 19.49 21.10
C ASP A 514 19.40 19.27 20.02
N LEU A 515 18.84 18.06 19.91
CA LEU A 515 17.79 17.73 18.94
C LEU A 515 16.37 17.99 19.46
N LYS A 516 16.19 18.19 20.78
CA LYS A 516 14.84 18.31 21.38
C LYS A 516 14.03 19.48 20.82
N ASN A 517 14.70 20.56 20.40
CA ASN A 517 14.02 21.74 19.89
C ASN A 517 13.80 21.70 18.37
N SER A 518 14.28 20.69 17.65
CA SER A 518 14.17 20.60 16.18
C SER A 518 12.75 20.74 15.62
N PRO A 519 11.68 20.21 16.25
CA PRO A 519 10.31 20.43 15.76
C PRO A 519 9.85 21.90 15.75
N ASN A 520 10.44 22.74 16.61
CA ASN A 520 10.09 24.15 16.73
C ASN A 520 10.92 25.06 15.81
N GLU A 521 12.01 24.53 15.24
CA GLU A 521 12.87 25.25 14.32
C GLU A 521 12.16 25.46 12.96
N ARG A 522 12.40 26.60 12.35
CA ARG A 522 11.89 26.97 11.03
C ARG A 522 13.01 27.03 10.01
N LEU A 523 12.65 27.09 8.73
CA LEU A 523 13.63 27.20 7.64
C LEU A 523 14.57 28.39 7.84
N ARG A 524 14.08 29.51 8.38
CA ARG A 524 14.89 30.69 8.74
C ARG A 524 16.07 30.40 9.67
N ASP A 525 15.92 29.39 10.53
CA ASP A 525 16.92 28.99 11.53
C ASP A 525 18.01 28.08 10.91
N THR A 526 17.82 27.66 9.65
CA THR A 526 18.80 26.87 8.89
C THR A 526 19.78 27.76 8.13
N LYS A 527 20.90 27.16 7.70
CA LYS A 527 21.94 27.85 6.92
C LYS A 527 21.31 28.59 5.72
N PRO A 528 21.68 29.85 5.46
CA PRO A 528 21.11 30.60 4.33
C PRO A 528 21.47 30.02 2.96
N ALA A 529 22.69 29.49 2.79
CA ALA A 529 23.18 29.11 1.46
C ALA A 529 22.32 28.04 0.74
N PRO A 530 21.90 26.93 1.40
CA PRO A 530 20.98 25.97 0.77
C PRO A 530 19.61 26.57 0.46
N ARG A 531 19.09 27.48 1.30
CA ARG A 531 17.82 28.19 1.07
C ARG A 531 17.89 29.11 -0.14
N VAL A 532 18.96 29.88 -0.26
CA VAL A 532 19.21 30.78 -1.39
C VAL A 532 19.29 29.98 -2.69
N ARG A 533 20.05 28.88 -2.72
CA ARG A 533 20.14 28.00 -3.90
C ARG A 533 18.79 27.44 -4.31
N PHE A 534 18.00 26.97 -3.34
CA PHE A 534 16.66 26.45 -3.61
C PHE A 534 15.73 27.53 -4.17
N ARG A 535 15.74 28.72 -3.58
CA ARG A 535 15.00 29.89 -4.09
C ARG A 535 15.39 30.18 -5.53
N ASP A 536 16.68 30.30 -5.80
CA ASP A 536 17.19 30.69 -7.11
C ASP A 536 16.81 29.66 -8.18
N ALA A 537 16.92 28.36 -7.87
CA ALA A 537 16.47 27.27 -8.74
C ALA A 537 14.96 27.29 -9.00
N LEU A 538 14.14 27.61 -7.99
CA LEU A 538 12.69 27.72 -8.15
C LEU A 538 12.29 28.96 -8.96
N VAL A 539 12.96 30.10 -8.73
CA VAL A 539 12.78 31.32 -9.52
C VAL A 539 13.14 31.08 -10.99
N GLU A 540 14.24 30.40 -11.26
CA GLU A 540 14.62 29.99 -12.61
C GLU A 540 13.55 29.11 -13.25
N ARG A 541 13.02 28.12 -12.52
CA ARG A 541 11.94 27.24 -13.00
C ARG A 541 10.66 28.01 -13.35
N VAL A 542 10.28 28.99 -12.54
CA VAL A 542 9.11 29.84 -12.80
C VAL A 542 9.32 30.66 -14.09
N LYS A 543 10.54 31.17 -14.33
CA LYS A 543 10.86 31.87 -15.59
C LYS A 543 10.68 30.95 -16.80
N THR A 544 11.26 29.75 -16.77
CA THR A 544 11.14 28.78 -17.86
C THR A 544 9.68 28.41 -18.14
N LEU A 545 8.86 28.22 -17.10
CA LEU A 545 7.43 27.94 -17.28
C LEU A 545 6.69 29.12 -17.89
N ALA A 546 6.97 30.34 -17.44
CA ALA A 546 6.33 31.53 -17.97
C ALA A 546 6.67 31.76 -19.46
N GLU A 547 7.88 31.44 -19.89
CA GLU A 547 8.29 31.48 -21.31
C GLU A 547 7.46 30.52 -22.19
N VAL A 548 7.04 29.36 -21.66
CA VAL A 548 6.16 28.40 -22.36
C VAL A 548 4.73 28.92 -22.50
N PHE A 549 4.26 29.75 -21.56
CA PHE A 549 2.92 30.36 -21.58
C PHE A 549 2.88 31.73 -22.27
N GLU A 550 4.00 32.25 -22.78
CA GLU A 550 4.00 33.51 -23.54
C GLU A 550 3.35 33.30 -24.93
N PRO A 551 2.29 34.04 -25.29
CA PRO A 551 1.61 33.85 -26.56
C PRO A 551 2.53 34.22 -27.73
N HIS A 552 2.76 33.27 -28.63
CA HIS A 552 3.44 33.52 -29.90
C HIS A 552 2.57 34.44 -30.79
N GLY A 553 2.94 35.72 -30.92
CA GLY A 553 2.25 36.70 -31.78
C GLY A 553 2.52 38.17 -31.41
N PHE A 554 1.86 39.10 -32.10
CA PHE A 554 2.02 40.56 -31.92
C PHE A 554 1.78 41.03 -30.47
N ARG A 555 0.87 40.38 -29.72
CA ARG A 555 0.66 40.61 -28.28
C ARG A 555 1.87 40.21 -27.42
N GLY A 556 2.53 39.09 -27.73
CA GLY A 556 3.78 38.68 -27.08
C GLY A 556 4.98 39.55 -27.47
N TRP A 557 4.97 40.16 -28.66
CA TRP A 557 5.95 41.19 -29.03
C TRP A 557 5.75 42.49 -28.23
N LEU A 558 4.51 42.95 -28.07
CA LEU A 558 4.16 44.14 -27.29
C LEU A 558 4.51 43.97 -25.80
N LEU A 559 4.14 42.82 -25.21
CA LEU A 559 4.47 42.46 -23.82
C LEU A 559 5.97 42.39 -23.54
N ARG A 560 6.81 42.12 -24.55
CA ARG A 560 8.27 42.16 -24.42
C ARG A 560 8.86 43.57 -24.39
N HIS A 561 8.14 44.58 -24.89
CA HIS A 561 8.68 45.93 -25.11
C HIS A 561 8.05 47.01 -24.21
N THR A 562 6.92 46.75 -23.54
CA THR A 562 6.20 47.78 -22.76
C THR A 562 6.16 47.53 -21.25
N THR A 563 6.46 46.32 -20.78
CA THR A 563 6.57 45.95 -19.36
C THR A 563 7.55 44.79 -19.27
N GLY A 564 8.47 44.75 -18.30
CA GLY A 564 9.36 43.58 -18.13
C GLY A 564 8.56 42.29 -18.24
N GLY A 565 8.98 41.36 -19.11
CA GLY A 565 8.12 40.26 -19.60
C GLY A 565 7.38 39.50 -18.50
N VAL A 566 6.28 38.83 -18.86
CA VAL A 566 5.38 38.13 -17.91
C VAL A 566 6.18 37.16 -17.03
N GLY A 567 7.21 36.51 -17.58
CA GLY A 567 8.14 35.67 -16.83
C GLY A 567 9.02 36.39 -15.81
N ALA A 568 9.42 37.64 -16.07
CA ALA A 568 10.16 38.46 -15.10
C ALA A 568 9.27 38.86 -13.91
N ILE A 569 8.03 39.26 -14.17
CA ILE A 569 7.05 39.64 -13.14
C ILE A 569 6.65 38.42 -12.29
N ALA A 570 6.37 37.27 -12.94
CA ALA A 570 6.05 36.03 -12.23
C ALA A 570 7.22 35.53 -11.37
N ALA A 571 8.46 35.68 -11.87
CA ALA A 571 9.67 35.32 -11.14
C ALA A 571 9.96 36.26 -9.97
N GLU A 572 9.69 37.55 -10.11
CA GLU A 572 9.83 38.55 -9.03
C GLU A 572 8.75 38.34 -7.95
N TYR A 573 7.52 38.02 -8.36
CA TYR A 573 6.44 37.65 -7.43
C TYR A 573 6.73 36.32 -6.69
N ALA A 574 7.22 35.30 -7.42
CA ALA A 574 7.66 34.05 -6.81
C ALA A 574 8.83 34.28 -5.86
N ARG A 575 9.78 35.15 -6.20
CA ARG A 575 10.89 35.54 -5.33
C ARG A 575 10.38 36.17 -4.04
N HIS A 576 9.46 37.15 -4.11
CA HIS A 576 8.87 37.76 -2.91
C HIS A 576 8.12 36.77 -2.03
N LEU A 577 7.28 35.90 -2.62
CA LEU A 577 6.59 34.83 -1.89
C LEU A 577 7.55 33.85 -1.21
N LEU A 578 8.68 33.55 -1.87
CA LEU A 578 9.69 32.64 -1.35
C LEU A 578 10.60 33.31 -0.33
N ASP A 579 10.91 34.59 -0.46
CA ASP A 579 11.62 35.34 0.56
C ASP A 579 10.76 35.40 1.84
N ASP A 580 9.43 35.48 1.73
CA ASP A 580 8.50 35.35 2.87
C ASP A 580 8.43 33.92 3.45
N GLN A 581 8.41 32.87 2.60
CA GLN A 581 8.29 31.47 3.05
C GLN A 581 9.62 30.87 3.55
N LEU A 582 10.73 31.27 2.95
CA LEU A 582 12.09 30.87 3.30
C LEU A 582 12.73 31.84 4.29
N GLU A 583 12.12 33.00 4.52
CA GLU A 583 12.55 34.08 5.43
C GLU A 583 14.05 34.39 5.21
N LEU A 584 14.37 34.79 3.96
CA LEU A 584 15.74 35.00 3.44
C LEU A 584 16.31 36.39 3.67
#